data_AF-A0A7X9DKU3-F1
#
_entry.id   AF-A0A7X9DKU3-F1
#
_cell.length_a   1.000
_cell.length_b   1.000
_cell.length_c   1.000
_cell.angle_alpha   90.00
_cell.angle_beta   90.00
_cell.angle_gamma   90.00
#
_symmetry.space_group_name_H-M   'P 1'
#
loop_
_entity.id
_entity.type
_entity.pdbx_description
1 polymer ?
#
loop_
_entity_poly.entity_id
_entity_poly.type
_entity_poly.pdbx_seq_one_letter_code
_entity_poly.pdbx_strand_id
1 'polypeptide(L)'
;MVQNCSYFFNQFLEFRQFAILSGIIAILFSVYLLILVKQQNTGKVATAVFLVGSILNALDRWGDGCVNDYLDFFGLFKYNVFDLMICTSSAQLFYLIVFKKHKEEKI
;
A
#
# COMPACT_ATOMS: atom_id res chain seq x y z
N MET A 1 5.75 18.00 11.05
CA MET A 1 5.32 16.61 11.32
C MET A 1 3.88 16.66 11.80
N VAL A 2 2.99 15.88 11.20
CA VAL A 2 1.59 15.75 11.59
C VAL A 2 1.33 14.28 11.85
N GLN A 3 0.68 13.95 12.96
CA GLN A 3 0.25 12.60 13.25
C GLN A 3 -1.12 12.35 12.62
N ASN A 4 -1.17 11.37 11.72
CA ASN A 4 -2.40 10.93 11.08
C ASN A 4 -2.97 9.72 11.82
N CYS A 5 -3.86 10.02 12.77
CA CYS A 5 -4.56 9.04 13.59
C CYS A 5 -5.87 8.59 12.94
N SER A 6 -6.23 9.18 11.81
CA SER A 6 -7.44 8.81 11.08
C SER A 6 -7.22 7.48 10.36
N TYR A 7 -8.27 6.67 10.35
CA TYR A 7 -8.33 5.42 9.61
C TYR A 7 -9.72 5.23 9.00
N PHE A 8 -9.79 4.41 7.96
CA PHE A 8 -11.02 4.20 7.21
C PHE A 8 -12.07 3.50 8.09
N PHE A 9 -13.32 3.96 8.01
CA PHE A 9 -14.42 3.48 8.86
C PHE A 9 -14.22 3.62 10.38
N ASN A 10 -13.45 4.62 10.84
CA ASN A 10 -13.29 4.91 12.27
C ASN A 10 -14.61 5.15 13.04
N GLN A 11 -15.69 5.54 12.35
CA GLN A 11 -17.04 5.66 12.92
C GLN A 11 -17.75 4.32 13.19
N PHE A 12 -17.28 3.22 12.58
CA PHE A 12 -17.91 1.90 12.66
C PHE A 12 -16.99 0.82 13.27
N LEU A 13 -15.67 0.99 13.16
CA LEU A 13 -14.68 0.01 13.58
C LEU A 13 -13.77 0.59 14.65
N GLU A 14 -13.53 -0.19 15.68
CA GLU A 14 -12.44 0.08 16.61
C GLU A 14 -11.09 -0.12 15.90
N PHE A 15 -10.07 0.62 16.36
CA PHE A 15 -8.73 0.57 15.78
C PHE A 15 -8.19 -0.87 15.67
N ARG A 16 -8.39 -1.71 16.70
CA ARG A 16 -7.94 -3.12 16.68
C ARG A 16 -8.60 -3.93 15.58
N GLN A 17 -9.91 -3.76 15.40
CA GLN A 17 -10.67 -4.44 14.35
C GLN A 17 -10.20 -3.98 12.97
N PHE A 18 -10.05 -2.66 12.79
CA PHE A 18 -9.52 -2.09 11.56
C PHE A 18 -8.11 -2.62 11.23
N ALA A 19 -7.20 -2.63 12.20
CA ALA A 19 -5.82 -3.10 12.01
C ALA A 19 -5.76 -4.58 11.63
N ILE A 20 -6.54 -5.45 12.29
CA ILE A 20 -6.60 -6.88 11.97
C ILE A 20 -7.20 -7.08 10.57
N LEU A 21 -8.34 -6.46 10.26
CA LEU A 21 -9.02 -6.62 8.98
C LEU A 21 -8.17 -6.10 7.82
N SER A 22 -7.60 -4.90 7.96
CA SER A 22 -6.71 -4.33 6.93
C SER A 22 -5.45 -5.15 6.75
N GLY A 23 -4.87 -5.70 7.82
CA GLY A 23 -3.73 -6.63 7.74
C GLY A 23 -4.06 -7.91 6.97
N ILE A 24 -5.19 -8.54 7.26
CA ILE A 24 -5.66 -9.74 6.53
C ILE A 24 -5.87 -9.42 5.05
N ILE A 25 -6.57 -8.32 4.74
CA ILE A 25 -6.82 -7.89 3.36
C ILE A 25 -5.49 -7.62 2.64
N ALA A 26 -4.56 -6.91 3.28
CA ALA A 26 -3.26 -6.61 2.68
C ALA A 26 -2.45 -7.87 2.38
N ILE A 27 -2.46 -8.88 3.26
CA ILE A 27 -1.79 -10.17 3.03
C ILE A 27 -2.44 -10.90 1.85
N LEU A 28 -3.76 -11.07 1.87
CA LEU A 28 -4.48 -11.78 0.80
C LEU A 28 -4.28 -11.10 -0.56
N PHE A 29 -4.37 -9.76 -0.58
CA PHE A 29 -4.14 -8.97 -1.79
C PHE A 29 -2.71 -9.09 -2.29
N SER A 30 -1.71 -9.08 -1.39
CA SER A 30 -0.31 -9.21 -1.78
C SER A 30 0.01 -10.61 -2.33
N VAL A 31 -0.55 -11.67 -1.72
CA VAL A 31 -0.45 -13.03 -2.26
C VAL A 31 -1.07 -13.11 -3.65
N TYR A 32 -2.26 -12.53 -3.84
CA TYR A 32 -2.92 -12.45 -5.13
C TYR A 32 -2.06 -11.72 -6.18
N LEU A 33 -1.47 -10.57 -5.83
CA LEU A 33 -0.57 -9.82 -6.69
C LEU A 33 0.67 -10.64 -7.08
N LEU A 34 1.31 -11.34 -6.14
CA LEU A 34 2.46 -12.20 -6.42
C LEU A 34 2.14 -13.32 -7.42
N ILE A 35 0.92 -13.88 -7.35
CA ILE A 35 0.44 -14.86 -8.31
C ILE A 35 0.31 -14.23 -9.71
N LEU A 36 -0.30 -13.04 -9.80
CA LEU A 36 -0.49 -12.34 -11.08
C LEU A 36 0.83 -11.98 -11.76
N VAL A 37 1.83 -11.56 -10.98
CA VAL A 37 3.12 -11.09 -11.50
C VAL A 37 4.23 -12.16 -11.43
N LYS A 38 3.89 -13.44 -11.25
CA LYS A 38 4.85 -14.53 -11.02
C LYS A 38 5.95 -14.62 -12.09
N GLN A 39 5.66 -14.28 -13.35
CA GLN A 39 6.63 -14.30 -14.45
C GLN A 39 7.34 -12.96 -14.69
N GLN A 40 6.96 -11.91 -13.96
CA GLN A 40 7.45 -10.55 -14.16
C GLN A 40 8.32 -10.12 -12.98
N ASN A 41 9.65 -10.14 -13.13
CA ASN A 41 10.58 -9.73 -12.06
C ASN A 41 10.29 -8.32 -11.56
N THR A 42 10.01 -7.39 -12.48
CA THR A 42 9.59 -6.02 -12.14
C THR A 42 8.33 -5.98 -11.27
N GLY A 43 7.35 -6.86 -11.55
CA GLY A 43 6.14 -6.96 -10.74
C GLY A 43 6.41 -7.54 -9.35
N LYS A 44 7.30 -8.53 -9.22
CA LYS A 44 7.71 -9.06 -7.90
C LYS A 44 8.36 -7.98 -7.04
N VAL A 45 9.26 -7.18 -7.64
CA VAL A 45 9.92 -6.05 -6.96
C VAL A 45 8.87 -5.02 -6.54
N ALA A 46 7.95 -4.65 -7.43
CA ALA A 46 6.88 -3.72 -7.09
C ALA A 46 6.00 -4.23 -5.93
N THR A 47 5.62 -5.52 -5.92
CA THR A 47 4.87 -6.11 -4.81
C THR A 47 5.67 -6.12 -3.50
N ALA A 48 6.99 -6.34 -3.55
CA ALA A 48 7.83 -6.27 -2.36
C ALA A 48 7.91 -4.84 -1.81
N VAL A 49 8.07 -3.83 -2.68
CA VAL A 49 8.06 -2.41 -2.28
C VAL A 49 6.72 -2.00 -1.67
N PHE A 50 5.61 -2.43 -2.28
CA PHE A 50 4.26 -2.23 -1.75
C PHE A 50 4.11 -2.82 -0.34
N LEU A 51 4.56 -4.05 -0.14
CA LEU A 51 4.50 -4.75 1.15
C LEU A 51 5.34 -4.05 2.21
N VAL A 52 6.58 -3.68 1.89
CA VAL A 52 7.48 -3.00 2.84
C VAL A 52 6.87 -1.66 3.27
N GLY A 53 6.40 -0.84 2.33
CA GLY A 53 5.74 0.42 2.66
C GLY A 53 4.49 0.22 3.55
N SER A 54 3.68 -0.78 3.23
CA SER A 54 2.48 -1.12 4.01
C SER A 54 2.82 -1.57 5.44
N ILE A 55 3.84 -2.41 5.61
CA ILE A 55 4.29 -2.90 6.92
C ILE A 55 4.83 -1.74 7.77
N LEU A 56 5.66 -0.87 7.20
CA LEU A 56 6.23 0.25 7.94
C LEU A 56 5.15 1.23 8.42
N ASN A 57 4.19 1.57 7.58
CA ASN A 57 3.02 2.37 7.98
C ASN A 57 2.14 1.67 9.05
N ALA A 58 2.05 0.33 9.01
CA ALA A 58 1.32 -0.42 10.01
C ALA A 58 2.06 -0.48 11.35
N LEU A 59 3.39 -0.54 11.34
CA LEU A 59 4.23 -0.52 12.54
C LEU A 59 4.14 0.83 13.26
N ASP A 60 4.18 1.94 12.52
CA ASP A 60 3.93 3.28 13.09
C ASP A 60 2.58 3.32 13.81
N ARG A 61 1.52 2.84 13.13
CA ARG A 61 0.17 2.75 13.73
C ARG A 61 0.11 1.85 14.95
N TRP A 62 0.83 0.73 14.98
CA TRP A 62 0.82 -0.18 16.12
C TRP A 62 1.55 0.40 17.33
N GLY A 63 2.66 1.14 17.11
CA GLY A 63 3.44 1.77 18.17
C GLY A 63 2.75 3.02 18.73
N ASP A 64 2.45 3.98 17.87
CA ASP A 64 2.02 5.33 18.27
C ASP A 64 0.51 5.55 18.14
N GLY A 65 -0.24 4.58 17.59
CA GLY A 65 -1.66 4.72 17.25
C GLY A 65 -1.92 5.56 15.98
N CYS A 66 -0.88 6.16 15.40
CA CYS A 66 -0.96 7.09 14.28
C CYS A 66 0.19 6.86 13.29
N VAL A 67 0.07 7.41 12.08
CA VAL A 67 1.19 7.47 11.13
C VAL A 67 1.82 8.85 11.15
N ASN A 68 3.15 8.90 11.08
CA ASN A 68 3.89 10.15 11.06
C ASN A 68 3.99 10.68 9.62
N ASP A 69 3.20 11.72 9.30
CA ASP A 69 3.21 12.40 8.01
C ASP A 69 4.10 13.65 8.07
N TYR A 70 5.24 13.62 7.37
CA TYR A 70 6.26 14.68 7.42
C TYR A 70 6.53 15.38 6.08
N LEU A 71 6.00 14.85 4.98
CA LEU A 71 6.03 15.50 3.67
C LEU A 71 4.73 16.27 3.43
N ASP A 72 4.81 17.34 2.64
CA ASP A 72 3.71 18.25 2.37
C ASP A 72 3.64 18.54 0.86
N PHE A 73 2.48 18.30 0.25
CA PHE A 73 2.23 18.59 -1.15
C PHE A 73 1.55 19.95 -1.32
N PHE A 74 2.34 21.03 -1.31
CA PHE A 74 1.88 22.41 -1.52
C PHE A 74 0.66 22.82 -0.65
N GLY A 75 0.57 22.29 0.57
CA GLY A 75 -0.52 22.52 1.52
C GLY A 75 -1.80 21.74 1.26
N LEU A 76 -1.88 20.90 0.23
CA LEU A 76 -3.09 20.15 -0.13
C LEU A 76 -3.28 18.88 0.71
N PHE A 77 -2.20 18.11 0.88
CA PHE A 77 -2.20 16.91 1.70
C PHE A 77 -0.81 16.62 2.24
N LYS A 78 -0.77 15.86 3.33
CA LYS A 78 0.46 15.39 3.98
C LYS A 78 0.58 13.88 3.81
N TYR A 79 1.82 13.42 3.74
CA TYR A 79 2.14 12.03 3.47
C TYR A 79 3.56 11.74 3.98
N ASN A 80 3.98 10.48 3.88
CA ASN A 80 5.35 10.08 4.19
C ASN A 80 5.99 9.28 3.05
N VAL A 81 7.24 8.86 3.25
CA VAL A 81 7.97 8.05 2.25
C VAL A 81 7.29 6.69 2.03
N PHE A 82 6.66 6.11 3.04
CA PHE A 82 5.97 4.83 2.93
C PHE A 82 4.71 4.94 2.05
N ASP A 83 3.99 6.06 2.12
CA ASP A 83 2.89 6.37 1.21
C ASP A 83 3.37 6.50 -0.23
N LEU A 84 4.52 7.14 -0.46
CA LEU A 84 5.14 7.20 -1.79
C LEU A 84 5.51 5.81 -2.30
N MET A 85 6.09 4.95 -1.46
CA MET A 85 6.42 3.57 -1.82
C MET A 85 5.15 2.80 -2.23
N ILE A 86 4.09 2.89 -1.43
CA ILE A 86 2.80 2.24 -1.71
C ILE A 86 2.21 2.79 -3.01
N CYS A 87 2.18 4.12 -3.19
CA CYS A 87 1.55 4.77 -4.34
C CYS A 87 2.27 4.42 -5.66
N THR A 88 3.59 4.57 -5.69
CA THR A 88 4.41 4.31 -6.88
C THR A 88 4.42 2.82 -7.26
N SER A 89 4.55 1.92 -6.28
CA SER A 89 4.48 0.48 -6.53
C SER A 89 3.09 0.04 -7.00
N SER A 90 2.03 0.61 -6.43
CA SER A 90 0.65 0.35 -6.88
C SER A 90 0.42 0.80 -8.31
N ALA A 91 0.89 2.00 -8.67
CA ALA A 91 0.82 2.50 -10.05
C ALA A 91 1.59 1.61 -11.04
N GLN A 92 2.77 1.13 -10.64
CA GLN A 92 3.58 0.20 -11.44
C GLN A 92 2.88 -1.15 -11.62
N LEU A 93 2.33 -1.73 -10.55
CA LEU A 93 1.58 -2.98 -10.60
C LEU A 93 0.34 -2.86 -11.49
N PHE A 94 -0.41 -1.77 -11.35
CA PHE A 94 -1.55 -1.46 -12.21
C PHE A 94 -1.14 -1.40 -13.68
N TYR A 95 -0.03 -0.71 -13.99
CA TYR A 95 0.48 -0.64 -15.36
C TYR A 95 0.83 -2.03 -15.93
N LEU A 96 1.54 -2.86 -15.16
CA LEU A 96 1.95 -4.19 -15.57
C LEU A 96 0.75 -5.14 -15.78
N ILE A 97 -0.24 -5.09 -14.89
CA ILE A 97 -1.39 -5.98 -14.95
C ILE A 97 -2.36 -5.57 -16.07
N VAL A 98 -2.66 -4.28 -16.21
CA VAL A 98 -3.68 -3.80 -17.14
C VAL A 98 -3.13 -3.64 -18.55
N PHE A 99 -1.96 -3.00 -18.72
CA PHE A 99 -1.48 -2.62 -20.04
C PHE A 99 -0.47 -3.61 -20.63
N LYS A 100 0.43 -4.15 -19.80
CA LYS A 100 1.46 -5.07 -20.32
C LYS A 100 0.90 -6.46 -20.63
N LYS A 101 0.09 -7.03 -19.74
CA LYS A 101 -0.53 -8.34 -19.98
C LYS A 101 -1.40 -8.34 -21.24
N HIS A 102 -2.17 -7.26 -21.47
CA HIS A 102 -3.00 -7.13 -22.67
C HIS A 102 -2.20 -7.06 -23.97
N LYS A 103 -0.94 -6.61 -23.92
CA LYS A 103 -0.05 -6.54 -25.08
C LYS A 103 0.52 -7.91 -25.44
N GLU A 104 0.80 -8.76 -24.46
CA GLU A 104 1.30 -10.13 -24.66
C GLU A 104 0.19 -11.07 -25.19
N GLU A 105 -1.08 -10.84 -24.86
CA GLU A 105 -2.22 -11.63 -25.36
C GLU A 105 -2.67 -11.26 -26.79
N LYS A 106 -2.19 -10.13 -27.34
CA LYS A 106 -2.55 -9.62 -28.68
C LYS A 106 -1.54 -9.96 -29.77
N ILE A 107 -0.42 -10.58 -29.42
CA ILE A 107 0.65 -11.02 -30.33
C ILE A 107 0.54 -12.53 -30.50
#